data_AF-A0A3C1FMM0-F1
#
_entry.id   AF-A0A3C1FMM0-F1
#
_cell.length_a   1.000
_cell.length_b   1.000
_cell.length_c   1.000
_cell.angle_alpha   90.00
_cell.angle_beta   90.00
_cell.angle_gamma   90.00
#
_symmetry.space_group_name_H-M   'P 1'
#
loop_
_entity.id
_entity.type
_entity.pdbx_description
1 polymer ?
#
loop_
_entity_poly.entity_id
_entity_poly.type
_entity_poly.pdbx_seq_one_letter_code
_entity_poly.pdbx_strand_id
1 'polypeptide(L)'
;MVNLVETGVNRAPVRNIRRGDTKERLMDAGEQLFSRYGLDAVTIRQINQAAGQRNTSSLLYHFGSKEGLVEAIFIDRFAGINARR
;
A
#
# COMPACT_ATOMS: atom_id res chain seq x y z
N MET A 1 0.29 14.83 -40.77
CA MET A 1 -0.49 13.61 -40.47
C MET A 1 0.12 12.98 -39.22
N VAL A 2 -0.63 13.04 -38.12
CA VAL A 2 -0.56 12.25 -36.87
C VAL A 2 0.77 12.22 -36.10
N ASN A 3 0.88 13.11 -35.10
CA ASN A 3 1.62 12.86 -33.85
C ASN A 3 0.78 11.95 -32.93
N LEU A 4 1.44 11.33 -31.94
CA LEU A 4 0.91 10.77 -30.68
C LEU A 4 1.02 9.25 -30.56
N VAL A 5 2.02 8.77 -29.80
CA VAL A 5 1.74 7.99 -28.58
C VAL A 5 2.81 8.36 -27.55
N GLU A 6 2.47 9.36 -26.73
CA GLU A 6 3.06 9.53 -25.41
C GLU A 6 2.76 8.24 -24.63
N THR A 7 3.77 7.47 -24.28
CA THR A 7 3.64 6.42 -23.26
C THR A 7 3.49 7.08 -21.89
N GLY A 8 2.37 7.78 -21.71
CA GLY A 8 1.88 8.21 -20.43
C GLY A 8 1.43 6.96 -19.69
N VAL A 9 2.29 6.45 -18.79
CA VAL A 9 1.82 5.69 -17.64
C VAL A 9 0.93 6.65 -16.86
N ASN A 10 -0.35 6.68 -17.22
CA ASN A 10 -1.39 7.47 -16.57
C ASN A 10 -1.58 6.89 -15.16
N ARG A 11 -0.79 7.41 -14.22
CA ARG A 11 -0.90 7.10 -12.80
C ARG A 11 -2.28 7.57 -12.35
N ALA A 12 -3.14 6.60 -12.05
CA ALA A 12 -4.48 6.77 -11.50
C ALA A 12 -4.47 7.75 -10.29
N PRO A 13 -5.64 8.33 -9.94
CA PRO A 13 -5.74 9.67 -9.36
C PRO A 13 -5.01 9.79 -8.02
N VAL A 14 -4.33 10.93 -7.86
CA VAL A 14 -3.63 11.35 -6.63
C VAL A 14 -4.58 11.17 -5.44
N ARG A 15 -4.30 10.18 -4.59
CA ARG A 15 -5.12 9.81 -3.42
C ARG A 15 -5.20 11.00 -2.46
N ASN A 16 -6.40 11.22 -1.92
CA ASN A 16 -6.76 12.39 -1.12
C ASN A 16 -6.09 12.33 0.27
N ILE A 17 -5.02 13.11 0.47
CA ILE A 17 -4.10 13.08 1.62
C ILE A 17 -4.70 13.68 2.89
N ARG A 18 -5.94 13.37 3.32
CA ARG A 18 -6.48 13.93 4.60
C ARG A 18 -7.41 12.92 5.29
N ARG A 19 -6.87 12.26 6.34
CA ARG A 19 -7.38 11.17 7.22
C ARG A 19 -6.88 9.74 6.95
N GLY A 20 -6.31 9.47 5.77
CA GLY A 20 -5.75 8.17 5.38
C GLY A 20 -4.29 7.90 5.81
N ASP A 21 -3.60 8.86 6.41
CA ASP A 21 -2.12 8.89 6.48
C ASP A 21 -1.49 7.64 7.10
N THR A 22 -1.89 7.23 8.30
CA THR A 22 -1.26 6.05 8.95
C THR A 22 -1.62 4.74 8.27
N LYS A 23 -2.91 4.51 7.95
CA LYS A 23 -3.37 3.28 7.30
C LYS A 23 -2.69 3.13 5.94
N GLU A 24 -2.66 4.19 5.15
CA GLU A 24 -2.02 4.22 3.84
C GLU A 24 -0.50 4.02 3.94
N ARG A 25 0.19 4.73 4.83
CA ARG A 25 1.63 4.54 5.04
C ARG A 25 1.98 3.13 5.47
N LEU A 26 1.14 2.47 6.26
CA LEU A 26 1.31 1.07 6.64
C LEU A 26 1.10 0.13 5.44
N MET A 27 0.13 0.42 4.56
CA MET A 27 -0.05 -0.32 3.31
C MET A 27 1.14 -0.15 2.37
N ASP A 28 1.61 1.07 2.15
CA ASP A 28 2.73 1.35 1.25
C ASP A 28 4.04 0.75 1.78
N ALA A 29 4.29 0.86 3.09
CA ALA A 29 5.45 0.24 3.74
C ALA A 29 5.37 -1.29 3.68
N GLY A 30 4.19 -1.87 3.93
CA GLY A 30 3.94 -3.30 3.82
C GLY A 30 4.20 -3.80 2.41
N GLU A 31 3.59 -3.19 1.40
CA GLU A 31 3.73 -3.54 -0.02
C GLU A 31 5.20 -3.54 -0.46
N GLN A 32 5.96 -2.50 -0.10
CA GLN A 32 7.38 -2.42 -0.43
C GLN A 32 8.21 -3.51 0.24
N LEU A 33 7.99 -3.75 1.55
CA LEU A 33 8.75 -4.75 2.29
C LEU A 33 8.40 -6.17 1.82
N PHE A 34 7.13 -6.48 1.63
CA PHE A 34 6.68 -7.79 1.14
C PHE A 34 7.21 -8.08 -0.26
N SER A 35 7.18 -7.09 -1.16
CA SER A 35 7.70 -7.25 -2.52
C SER A 35 9.21 -7.48 -2.56
N ARG A 36 9.95 -6.95 -1.58
CA ARG A 36 11.41 -7.06 -1.53
C ARG A 36 11.92 -8.30 -0.79
N TYR A 37 11.24 -8.72 0.27
CA TYR A 37 11.75 -9.74 1.19
C TYR A 37 10.84 -10.98 1.31
N GLY A 38 9.64 -10.95 0.74
CA GLY A 38 8.63 -11.99 0.94
C GLY A 38 7.84 -11.82 2.24
N LEU A 39 6.70 -12.50 2.35
CA LEU A 39 5.76 -12.35 3.48
C LEU A 39 6.36 -12.84 4.80
N ASP A 40 7.06 -13.97 4.79
CA ASP A 40 7.55 -14.62 6.01
C ASP A 40 8.72 -13.86 6.65
N ALA A 41 9.57 -13.23 5.83
CA ALA A 41 10.73 -12.49 6.30
C ALA A 41 10.39 -11.12 6.90
N VAL A 42 9.17 -10.62 6.70
CA VAL A 42 8.75 -9.29 7.15
C VAL A 42 7.95 -9.38 8.45
N THR A 43 8.40 -8.61 9.43
CA THR A 43 7.76 -8.49 10.75
C THR A 43 6.87 -7.25 10.85
N ILE A 44 5.86 -7.32 11.72
CA ILE A 44 4.97 -6.19 12.05
C ILE A 44 5.77 -4.98 12.55
N ARG A 45 6.86 -5.20 13.29
CA ARG A 45 7.73 -4.12 13.78
C ARG A 45 8.42 -3.39 12.63
N GLN A 46 8.99 -4.11 11.66
CA GLN A 46 9.63 -3.50 10.49
C GLN A 46 8.64 -2.66 9.69
N ILE A 47 7.41 -3.15 9.50
CA ILE A 47 6.36 -2.40 8.79
C ILE A 47 6.01 -1.11 9.53
N ASN A 48 5.75 -1.19 10.84
CA ASN A 48 5.47 0.01 11.64
C ASN A 48 6.63 1.02 11.57
N GLN A 49 7.88 0.56 11.68
CA GLN A 49 9.05 1.44 11.58
C GLN A 49 9.18 2.09 10.20
N ALA A 50 9.03 1.32 9.12
CA ALA A 50 9.07 1.84 7.75
C ALA A 50 7.92 2.83 7.48
N ALA A 51 6.75 2.60 8.09
CA ALA A 51 5.62 3.53 8.05
C ALA A 51 5.80 4.73 8.99
N GLY A 52 6.95 4.88 9.67
CA GLY A 52 7.26 5.97 10.61
C GLY A 52 6.41 5.96 11.88
N GLN A 53 5.84 4.82 12.24
CA GLN A 53 5.05 4.64 13.45
C GLN A 53 5.98 4.39 14.65
N ARG A 54 5.78 5.17 15.72
CA ARG A 54 6.50 4.98 16.98
C ARG A 54 5.92 3.83 17.82
N ASN A 55 4.67 3.44 17.55
CA ASN A 55 3.95 2.40 18.28
C ASN A 55 3.79 1.15 17.41
N THR A 56 4.21 -0.01 17.91
CA THR A 56 4.05 -1.31 17.24
C THR A 56 2.58 -1.73 17.10
N SER A 57 1.69 -1.16 17.90
CA SER A 57 0.25 -1.45 17.86
C SER A 57 -0.49 -0.77 16.70
N SER A 58 0.11 0.21 16.00
CA SER A 58 -0.59 0.93 14.91
C SER A 58 -1.08 -0.02 13.81
N LEU A 59 -0.22 -0.94 13.34
CA LEU A 59 -0.63 -1.96 12.37
C LEU A 59 -1.76 -2.85 12.89
N LEU A 60 -1.60 -3.40 14.10
CA LEU A 60 -2.61 -4.31 14.68
C LEU A 60 -3.95 -3.61 14.89
N TYR A 61 -3.94 -2.34 15.29
CA TYR A 61 -5.15 -1.54 15.44
C TYR A 61 -5.89 -1.35 14.11
N HIS A 62 -5.16 -1.10 13.01
CA HIS A 62 -5.78 -0.83 11.71
C HIS A 62 -6.15 -2.08 10.91
N PHE A 63 -5.42 -3.17 11.08
CA PHE A 63 -5.52 -4.35 10.22
C PHE A 63 -5.73 -5.66 10.98
N GLY A 64 -5.64 -5.67 12.31
CA GLY A 64 -5.76 -6.87 13.14
C GLY A 64 -4.54 -7.78 13.09
N SER A 65 -3.94 -7.99 11.92
CA SER A 65 -2.78 -8.85 11.71
C SER A 65 -1.94 -8.44 10.50
N LYS A 66 -0.81 -9.14 10.28
CA LYS A 66 0.01 -8.99 9.06
C LYS A 66 -0.77 -9.45 7.83
N GLU A 67 -1.54 -10.53 7.97
CA GLU A 67 -2.38 -11.10 6.92
C GLU A 67 -3.54 -10.16 6.57
N GLY A 68 -4.14 -9.50 7.56
CA GLY A 68 -5.17 -8.49 7.33
C GLY A 68 -4.63 -7.25 6.60
N LEU A 69 -3.36 -6.90 6.81
CA LEU A 69 -2.69 -5.86 6.01
C LEU A 69 -2.51 -6.32 4.55
N VAL A 70 -2.06 -7.56 4.34
CA VAL A 70 -1.89 -8.13 2.99
C VAL A 70 -3.22 -8.15 2.24
N GLU A 71 -4.30 -8.60 2.88
CA GLU A 71 -5.64 -8.58 2.31
C GLU A 71 -6.09 -7.16 1.94
N ALA A 72 -5.88 -6.19 2.84
CA ALA A 72 -6.23 -4.79 2.57
C ALA A 72 -5.45 -4.20 1.38
N ILE A 73 -4.16 -4.54 1.23
CA ILE A 73 -3.35 -4.17 0.06
C ILE A 73 -3.94 -4.79 -1.20
N PHE A 74 -4.23 -6.10 -1.20
CA PHE A 74 -4.80 -6.76 -2.36
C PHE A 74 -6.13 -6.14 -2.78
N ILE A 75 -7.08 -5.98 -1.85
CA ILE A 75 -8.39 -5.39 -2.13
C ILE A 75 -8.25 -4.00 -2.77
N ASP A 76 -7.42 -3.13 -2.19
CA ASP A 76 -7.26 -1.75 -2.67
C ASP A 76 -6.61 -1.68 -4.06
N ARG A 77 -5.55 -2.47 -4.29
CA ARG A 77 -4.85 -2.48 -5.58
C ARG A 77 -5.68 -3.15 -6.68
N PHE A 78 -6.40 -4.24 -6.38
CA PHE A 78 -7.28 -4.91 -7.33
C PHE A 78 -8.55 -4.11 -7.65
N ALA A 79 -9.13 -3.40 -6.67
CA ALA A 79 -10.23 -2.46 -6.94
C ALA A 79 -9.81 -1.38 -7.94
N GLY A 80 -8.56 -0.90 -7.87
CA GLY A 80 -7.98 0.03 -8.83
C GLY A 80 -7.69 -0.56 -10.23
N ILE A 81 -7.71 -1.89 -10.40
CA ILE A 81 -7.56 -2.55 -11.71
C ILE A 81 -8.93 -2.74 -12.38
N ASN A 82 -9.96 -3.12 -11.62
CA ASN A 82 -11.31 -3.32 -12.16
C ASN A 82 -12.01 -2.01 -12.55
N ALA A 83 -11.63 -0.88 -11.95
CA ALA A 83 -12.12 0.44 -12.34
C ALA A 83 -11.54 0.97 -13.68
N ARG A 84 -10.60 0.24 -14.29
CA ARG A 84 -9.90 0.61 -15.54
C ARG A 84 -10.25 -0.27 -16.75
N ARG A 85 -11.27 -1.13 -16.61
CA ARG A 85 -11.89 -1.88 -17.71
C ARG A 85 -13.26 -1.29 -18.01
#